data_AF-A0A6H5IXL7-F1
#
_entry.id   AF-A0A6H5IXL7-F1
#
_cell.length_a   1.000
_cell.length_b   1.000
_cell.length_c   1.000
_cell.angle_alpha   90.00
_cell.angle_beta   90.00
_cell.angle_gamma   90.00
#
_symmetry.space_group_name_H-M   'P 1'
#
loop_
_entity.id
_entity.type
_entity.pdbx_description
1 polymer ?
#
loop_
_entity_poly.entity_id
_entity_poly.type
_entity_poly.pdbx_seq_one_letter_code
_entity_poly.pdbx_strand_id
1 'polypeptide(L)'
;MSYDIKWIIPKLRQPTRLWNVASSLTFALVGIFSKIVMEWLNKTTIYNKHIMINALKSRPKEVPLITVSNHHSCFDDPGIWSTLDLKYLLNRKKMRWSLAAHDICFTNFWCSYFFMLGKCVPVVRGNGVYQEAIDFCIEKLARGDWVHVFPEGKVNMQKENMRYKWGIGRLIFESPVVPLVIPILHLGMDQILPNEQPYMIKTKKKVTMYYGEPIDLSEMLENLKKSNANEEEARKAITDHIQNEMFRLKTTTEELHAQL
;
A
#
# COMPACT_ATOMS: atom_id res chain seq x y z
N MET A 1 -15.04 15.65 -20.24
CA MET A 1 -13.61 15.44 -20.56
C MET A 1 -12.96 14.79 -19.35
N SER A 2 -12.28 13.66 -19.54
CA SER A 2 -11.49 13.04 -18.45
C SER A 2 -10.33 13.97 -18.09
N TYR A 3 -10.04 14.14 -16.80
CA TYR A 3 -8.94 14.97 -16.32
C TYR A 3 -7.60 14.39 -16.78
N ASP A 4 -6.73 15.22 -17.37
CA ASP A 4 -5.44 14.75 -17.87
C ASP A 4 -4.43 14.55 -16.73
N ILE A 5 -3.91 13.33 -16.63
CA ILE A 5 -2.94 12.89 -15.61
C ILE A 5 -1.54 12.67 -16.17
N LYS A 6 -1.31 12.83 -17.49
CA LYS A 6 -0.02 12.51 -18.14
C LYS A 6 1.17 13.32 -17.61
N TRP A 7 0.90 14.49 -17.03
CA TRP A 7 1.93 15.35 -16.43
C TRP A 7 2.42 14.87 -15.06
N ILE A 8 1.69 13.97 -14.39
CA ILE A 8 1.91 13.61 -12.98
C ILE A 8 3.20 12.82 -12.78
N ILE A 9 3.39 11.71 -13.50
CA ILE A 9 4.55 10.84 -13.31
C ILE A 9 5.87 11.55 -13.69
N PRO A 10 5.95 12.29 -14.82
CA PRO A 10 7.11 13.13 -15.11
C PRO A 10 7.46 14.08 -13.97
N LYS A 11 6.46 14.71 -13.33
CA LYS A 11 6.66 15.60 -12.18
C LYS A 11 7.15 14.84 -10.94
N LEU A 12 6.62 13.65 -10.67
CA LEU A 12 7.04 12.79 -9.55
C LEU A 12 8.48 12.27 -9.70
N ARG A 13 8.97 12.10 -10.93
CA ARG A 13 10.38 11.71 -11.20
C ARG A 13 11.37 12.84 -10.90
N GLN A 14 10.93 14.10 -10.98
CA GLN A 14 11.80 15.28 -10.81
C GLN A 14 11.32 16.21 -9.68
N PRO A 15 11.31 15.73 -8.41
CA PRO A 15 10.85 16.54 -7.28
C PRO A 15 11.84 17.66 -6.96
N THR A 16 11.34 18.88 -6.79
CA THR A 16 12.15 20.03 -6.34
C THR A 16 12.39 19.99 -4.83
N ARG A 17 13.27 20.86 -4.31
CA ARG A 17 13.45 21.02 -2.85
C ARG A 17 12.15 21.47 -2.17
N LEU A 18 11.46 22.45 -2.76
CA LEU A 18 10.17 22.93 -2.25
C LEU A 18 9.13 21.80 -2.23
N TRP A 19 9.08 20.97 -3.28
CA TRP A 19 8.22 19.79 -3.32
C TRP A 19 8.50 18.83 -2.17
N ASN A 20 9.78 18.55 -1.89
CA ASN A 20 10.16 17.66 -0.80
C ASN A 20 9.76 18.20 0.58
N VAL A 21 9.81 19.52 0.79
CA VAL A 21 9.33 20.17 2.02
C VAL A 21 7.81 20.05 2.12
N ALA A 22 7.08 20.46 1.08
CA ALA A 22 5.62 20.36 1.05
C ALA A 22 5.13 18.93 1.28
N SER A 23 5.76 17.95 0.63
CA SER A 23 5.44 16.54 0.81
C SER A 23 5.72 16.07 2.23
N SER A 24 6.82 16.51 2.85
CA SER A 24 7.12 16.16 4.25
C SER A 24 6.09 16.73 5.22
N LEU A 25 5.61 17.95 4.98
CA LEU A 25 4.50 18.55 5.74
C LEU A 25 3.20 17.78 5.54
N THR A 26 2.87 17.39 4.31
CA THR A 26 1.68 16.57 4.02
C THR A 26 1.73 15.24 4.77
N PHE A 27 2.85 14.52 4.74
CA PHE A 27 3.03 13.28 5.50
C PHE A 27 2.85 13.48 7.01
N ALA A 28 3.44 14.54 7.57
CA ALA A 28 3.32 14.84 8.98
C ALA A 28 1.86 15.13 9.38
N LEU A 29 1.19 16.03 8.65
CA LEU A 29 -0.19 16.43 8.94
C LEU A 29 -1.16 15.26 8.81
N VAL A 30 -1.11 14.55 7.69
CA VAL A 30 -1.97 13.40 7.43
C VAL A 30 -1.68 12.28 8.43
N GLY A 31 -0.40 11.98 8.70
CA GLY A 31 -0.01 10.95 9.67
C GLY A 31 -0.48 11.26 11.09
N ILE A 32 -0.32 12.50 11.56
CA ILE A 32 -0.80 12.94 12.88
C ILE A 32 -2.33 12.86 12.94
N PHE A 33 -3.02 13.37 11.92
CA PHE A 33 -4.48 13.30 11.84
C PHE A 33 -4.98 11.85 11.92
N SER A 34 -4.40 10.96 11.11
CA SER A 34 -4.78 9.55 11.11
C SER A 34 -4.49 8.88 12.45
N LYS A 35 -3.39 9.23 13.11
CA LYS A 35 -3.05 8.72 14.44
C LYS A 35 -4.05 9.16 15.50
N ILE A 36 -4.48 10.41 15.47
CA ILE A 36 -5.58 10.89 16.33
C ILE A 36 -6.85 10.09 16.07
N VAL A 37 -7.25 9.92 14.81
CA VAL A 37 -8.46 9.17 14.47
C VAL A 37 -8.37 7.71 14.94
N MET A 38 -7.23 7.06 14.73
CA MET A 38 -7.07 5.62 14.95
C MET A 38 -6.79 5.24 16.40
N GLU A 39 -6.00 6.03 17.12
CA GLU A 39 -5.55 5.69 18.48
C GLU A 39 -6.25 6.50 19.57
N TRP A 40 -6.73 7.72 19.27
CA TRP A 40 -7.42 8.55 20.27
C TRP A 40 -8.94 8.47 20.14
N LEU A 41 -9.47 8.58 18.92
CA LEU A 41 -10.91 8.57 18.70
C LEU A 41 -11.49 7.15 18.55
N ASN A 42 -10.67 6.17 18.25
CA ASN A 42 -11.05 4.76 18.02
C ASN A 42 -10.10 3.83 18.79
N LYS A 43 -10.49 2.56 18.96
CA LYS A 43 -9.69 1.55 19.64
C LYS A 43 -9.02 0.65 18.61
N THR A 44 -7.72 0.86 18.39
CA THR A 44 -6.91 0.05 17.48
C THR A 44 -6.04 -0.95 18.23
N THR A 45 -6.23 -2.23 17.95
CA THR A 45 -5.38 -3.33 18.45
C THR A 45 -4.42 -3.75 17.34
N ILE A 46 -3.12 -3.72 17.62
CA ILE A 46 -2.07 -3.96 16.63
C ILE A 46 -1.29 -5.23 17.00
N TYR A 47 -1.31 -6.22 16.12
CA TYR A 47 -0.56 -7.46 16.23
C TYR A 47 0.72 -7.37 15.39
N ASN A 48 1.82 -7.89 15.93
CA ASN A 48 3.10 -8.03 15.24
C ASN A 48 3.70 -6.73 14.65
N LYS A 49 3.40 -5.58 15.25
CA LYS A 49 3.98 -4.27 14.86
C LYS A 49 5.51 -4.30 14.70
N HIS A 50 6.20 -5.12 15.50
CA HIS A 50 7.65 -5.24 15.47
C HIS A 50 8.20 -5.67 14.10
N ILE A 51 7.46 -6.47 13.31
CA ILE A 51 7.86 -6.89 11.96
C ILE A 51 8.08 -5.65 11.08
N MET A 52 7.08 -4.76 11.06
CA MET A 52 7.15 -3.53 10.27
C MET A 52 8.23 -2.58 10.78
N ILE A 53 8.36 -2.45 12.12
CA ILE A 53 9.41 -1.61 12.71
C ILE A 53 10.81 -2.13 12.37
N ASN A 54 11.03 -3.44 12.42
CA ASN A 54 12.29 -4.08 12.06
C ASN A 54 12.60 -3.87 10.57
N ALA A 55 11.60 -4.02 9.69
CA ALA A 55 11.76 -3.72 8.27
C ALA A 55 12.18 -2.26 8.05
N LEU A 56 11.57 -1.29 8.74
CA LEU A 56 11.91 0.13 8.58
C LEU A 56 13.27 0.52 9.18
N LYS A 57 13.72 -0.16 10.24
CA LYS A 57 14.99 0.11 10.93
C LYS A 57 16.18 -0.61 10.32
N SER A 58 16.04 -1.91 10.08
CA SER A 58 17.18 -2.84 9.97
C SER A 58 17.34 -3.45 8.59
N ARG A 59 16.32 -3.38 7.72
CA ARG A 59 16.43 -3.88 6.35
C ARG A 59 17.60 -3.18 5.62
N PRO A 60 18.45 -3.91 4.88
CA PRO A 60 19.49 -3.32 4.04
C PRO A 60 18.90 -2.24 3.12
N LYS A 61 19.67 -1.18 2.84
CA LYS A 61 19.16 -0.02 2.10
C LYS A 61 18.79 -0.37 0.67
N GLU A 62 19.47 -1.35 0.10
CA GLU A 62 19.36 -1.82 -1.28
C GLU A 62 18.19 -2.80 -1.46
N VAL A 63 17.72 -3.42 -0.37
CA VAL A 63 16.59 -4.35 -0.41
C VAL A 63 15.30 -3.52 -0.36
N PRO A 64 14.46 -3.56 -1.41
CA PRO A 64 13.19 -2.84 -1.39
C PRO A 64 12.18 -3.49 -0.44
N LEU A 65 11.19 -2.70 -0.04
CA LEU A 65 10.06 -3.17 0.77
C LEU A 65 8.77 -3.09 -0.06
N ILE A 66 8.01 -4.17 -0.10
CA ILE A 66 6.64 -4.17 -0.58
C ILE A 66 5.74 -4.52 0.60
N THR A 67 4.70 -3.72 0.82
CA THR A 67 3.62 -4.06 1.74
C THR A 67 2.35 -4.31 0.95
N VAL A 68 1.63 -5.37 1.27
CA VAL A 68 0.39 -5.77 0.61
C VAL A 68 -0.75 -5.79 1.63
N SER A 69 -1.92 -5.23 1.30
CA SER A 69 -3.06 -5.18 2.22
C SER A 69 -4.41 -5.40 1.54
N ASN A 70 -5.39 -5.92 2.28
CA ASN A 70 -6.80 -5.82 1.88
C ASN A 70 -7.26 -4.37 1.87
N HIS A 71 -8.32 -4.07 1.10
CA HIS A 71 -8.81 -2.70 0.94
C HIS A 71 -10.30 -2.58 1.26
N HIS A 72 -10.66 -2.27 2.50
CA HIS A 72 -12.06 -2.13 2.92
C HIS A 72 -12.55 -0.69 3.00
N SER A 73 -11.67 0.32 3.03
CA SER A 73 -12.06 1.72 3.09
C SER A 73 -11.10 2.64 2.33
N CYS A 74 -11.62 3.75 1.81
CA CYS A 74 -10.78 4.86 1.36
C CYS A 74 -9.85 5.40 2.48
N PHE A 75 -10.17 5.15 3.75
CA PHE A 75 -9.33 5.54 4.88
C PHE A 75 -8.17 4.58 5.15
N ASP A 76 -8.13 3.39 4.55
CA ASP A 76 -7.05 2.41 4.75
C ASP A 76 -5.67 3.03 4.52
N ASP A 77 -5.60 3.92 3.53
CA ASP A 77 -4.44 4.77 3.27
C ASP A 77 -4.89 6.22 3.38
N PRO A 78 -4.71 6.87 4.54
CA PRO A 78 -3.53 6.76 5.43
C PRO A 78 -3.64 5.91 6.71
N GLY A 79 -4.80 5.34 7.02
CA GLY A 79 -5.13 4.72 8.32
C GLY A 79 -4.16 3.64 8.80
N ILE A 80 -3.74 2.73 7.92
CA ILE A 80 -2.76 1.67 8.21
C ILE A 80 -1.48 2.27 8.80
N TRP A 81 -0.99 3.37 8.24
CA TRP A 81 0.30 3.96 8.61
C TRP A 81 0.28 4.66 9.96
N SER A 82 -0.89 5.08 10.43
CA SER A 82 -1.05 5.71 11.74
C SER A 82 -0.55 4.85 12.90
N THR A 83 -0.51 3.52 12.70
CA THR A 83 0.00 2.53 13.66
C THR A 83 1.50 2.64 13.88
N LEU A 84 2.24 3.30 12.98
CA LEU A 84 3.67 3.54 13.12
C LEU A 84 3.96 4.59 14.22
N ASP A 85 5.20 4.58 14.72
CA ASP A 85 5.65 5.60 15.67
C ASP A 85 5.77 6.96 14.95
N LEU A 86 5.56 8.04 15.70
CA LEU A 86 5.53 9.41 15.17
C LEU A 86 6.80 9.77 14.38
N LYS A 87 7.97 9.28 14.81
CA LYS A 87 9.25 9.49 14.09
C LYS A 87 9.26 8.98 12.64
N TYR A 88 8.46 7.97 12.31
CA TYR A 88 8.33 7.46 10.94
C TYR A 88 7.32 8.28 10.15
N LEU A 89 6.19 8.64 10.77
CA LEU A 89 5.18 9.52 10.17
C LEU A 89 5.75 10.89 9.79
N LEU A 90 6.67 11.41 10.62
CA LEU A 90 7.38 12.66 10.39
C LEU A 90 8.59 12.52 9.45
N ASN A 91 8.92 11.31 9.00
CA ASN A 91 10.06 11.05 8.11
C ASN A 91 9.61 10.51 6.76
N ARG A 92 9.33 11.44 5.83
CA ARG A 92 8.94 11.16 4.44
C ARG A 92 9.84 10.13 3.72
N LYS A 93 11.14 10.06 4.03
CA LYS A 93 12.07 9.12 3.38
C LYS A 93 11.85 7.67 3.83
N LYS A 94 11.24 7.46 5.01
CA LYS A 94 10.89 6.15 5.57
C LYS A 94 9.44 5.75 5.27
N MET A 95 8.75 6.50 4.40
CA MET A 95 7.35 6.27 4.04
C MET A 95 7.20 5.78 2.60
N ARG A 96 6.17 4.93 2.39
CA ARG A 96 5.81 4.26 1.14
C ARG A 96 5.61 5.19 -0.06
N TRP A 97 5.56 4.59 -1.24
CA TRP A 97 4.76 5.04 -2.39
C TRP A 97 3.47 4.21 -2.46
N SER A 98 2.34 4.80 -2.85
CA SER A 98 1.05 4.09 -3.00
C SER A 98 0.59 4.09 -4.44
N LEU A 99 0.02 2.99 -4.90
CA LEU A 99 -0.80 3.00 -6.12
C LEU A 99 -2.21 3.48 -5.79
N ALA A 100 -2.73 4.46 -6.52
CA ALA A 100 -4.03 5.07 -6.28
C ALA A 100 -4.83 5.23 -7.58
N ALA A 101 -6.13 4.98 -7.53
CA ALA A 101 -6.99 5.01 -8.72
C ALA A 101 -7.15 6.45 -9.26
N HIS A 102 -6.85 6.64 -10.56
CA HIS A 102 -6.85 7.97 -11.17
C HIS A 102 -8.22 8.68 -11.11
N ASP A 103 -9.30 7.91 -11.31
CA ASP A 103 -10.69 8.34 -11.35
C ASP A 103 -11.25 8.75 -9.98
N ILE A 104 -10.52 8.46 -8.89
CA ILE A 104 -10.90 8.79 -7.52
C ILE A 104 -9.97 9.86 -6.93
N CYS A 105 -8.65 9.63 -7.01
CA CYS A 105 -7.66 10.48 -6.35
C CYS A 105 -7.18 11.64 -7.24
N PHE A 106 -7.27 11.51 -8.57
CA PHE A 106 -6.67 12.44 -9.52
C PHE A 106 -7.74 13.02 -10.45
N THR A 107 -8.79 13.58 -9.86
CA THR A 107 -9.97 14.09 -10.58
C THR A 107 -9.85 15.56 -11.00
N ASN A 108 -8.94 16.30 -10.37
CA ASN A 108 -8.64 17.69 -10.69
C ASN A 108 -7.22 18.06 -10.23
N PHE A 109 -6.79 19.28 -10.53
CA PHE A 109 -5.46 19.80 -10.21
C PHE A 109 -5.16 19.74 -8.70
N TRP A 110 -6.06 20.22 -7.86
CA TRP A 110 -5.83 20.29 -6.41
C TRP A 110 -5.76 18.91 -5.77
N CYS A 111 -6.69 18.02 -6.11
CA CYS A 111 -6.66 16.64 -5.67
C CYS A 111 -5.36 15.95 -6.11
N SER A 112 -4.96 16.12 -7.37
CA SER A 112 -3.73 15.53 -7.90
C SER A 112 -2.50 15.96 -7.11
N TYR A 113 -2.33 17.26 -6.85
CA TYR A 113 -1.22 17.74 -6.03
C TYR A 113 -1.22 17.16 -4.62
N PHE A 114 -2.38 17.12 -3.95
CA PHE A 114 -2.49 16.55 -2.61
C PHE A 114 -2.04 15.09 -2.57
N PHE A 115 -2.55 14.24 -3.46
CA PHE A 115 -2.19 12.83 -3.51
C PHE A 115 -0.74 12.61 -3.95
N MET A 116 -0.23 13.38 -4.89
CA MET A 116 1.19 13.35 -5.28
C MET A 116 2.12 13.71 -4.09
N LEU A 117 1.77 14.71 -3.28
CA LEU A 117 2.51 15.07 -2.08
C LEU A 117 2.49 13.94 -1.03
N GLY A 118 1.41 13.15 -0.99
CA GLY A 118 1.30 11.91 -0.21
C GLY A 118 2.02 10.69 -0.82
N LYS A 119 2.82 10.87 -1.89
CA LYS A 119 3.46 9.81 -2.68
C LYS A 119 2.48 8.78 -3.29
N CYS A 120 1.27 9.21 -3.63
CA CYS A 120 0.37 8.39 -4.42
C CYS A 120 0.71 8.53 -5.91
N VAL A 121 0.63 7.41 -6.63
CA VAL A 121 0.94 7.26 -8.05
C VAL A 121 -0.35 6.87 -8.78
N PRO A 122 -0.77 7.60 -9.82
CA PRO A 122 -2.05 7.38 -10.48
C PRO A 122 -2.03 6.09 -11.32
N VAL A 123 -2.96 5.18 -11.04
CA VAL A 123 -3.18 3.96 -11.81
C VAL A 123 -4.50 4.06 -12.57
N VAL A 124 -4.47 3.69 -13.85
CA VAL A 124 -5.66 3.60 -14.69
C VAL A 124 -6.18 2.16 -14.67
N ARG A 125 -7.38 1.99 -14.08
CA ARG A 125 -8.05 0.69 -14.07
C ARG A 125 -8.43 0.30 -15.49
N GLY A 126 -8.24 -0.98 -15.83
CA GLY A 126 -8.52 -1.50 -17.18
C GLY A 126 -7.33 -1.45 -18.15
N ASN A 127 -6.29 -0.64 -17.89
CA ASN A 127 -5.12 -0.54 -18.76
C ASN A 127 -4.08 -1.67 -18.59
N GLY A 128 -4.39 -2.70 -17.79
CA GLY A 128 -3.48 -3.81 -17.53
C GLY A 128 -2.26 -3.43 -16.66
N VAL A 129 -1.24 -4.30 -16.66
CA VAL A 129 -0.05 -4.17 -15.81
C VAL A 129 1.07 -3.32 -16.44
N TYR A 130 1.01 -3.11 -17.76
CA TYR A 130 1.99 -2.32 -18.51
C TYR A 130 1.51 -0.87 -18.60
N GLN A 131 1.72 -0.15 -17.51
CA GLN A 131 1.42 1.29 -17.43
C GLN A 131 2.54 1.99 -16.67
N GLU A 132 2.75 3.26 -17.01
CA GLU A 132 3.86 4.07 -16.52
C GLU A 132 3.91 4.14 -14.97
N ALA A 133 2.76 4.02 -14.30
CA ALA A 133 2.67 3.98 -12.85
C ALA A 133 3.38 2.76 -12.23
N ILE A 134 3.25 1.59 -12.85
CA ILE A 134 3.90 0.37 -12.39
C ILE A 134 5.41 0.46 -12.68
N ASP A 135 5.79 0.96 -13.85
CA ASP A 135 7.19 1.19 -14.21
C ASP A 135 7.87 2.14 -13.21
N PHE A 136 7.20 3.24 -12.87
CA PHE A 136 7.65 4.18 -11.85
C PHE A 136 7.84 3.49 -10.49
N CYS A 137 6.93 2.62 -10.08
CA CYS A 137 7.09 1.86 -8.84
C CYS A 137 8.26 0.88 -8.90
N ILE A 138 8.51 0.21 -10.04
CA ILE A 138 9.71 -0.63 -10.24
C ILE A 138 10.97 0.23 -10.12
N GLU A 139 10.99 1.43 -10.70
CA GLU A 139 12.10 2.39 -10.53
C GLU A 139 12.32 2.80 -9.06
N LYS A 140 11.27 2.81 -8.22
CA LYS A 140 11.40 3.05 -6.78
C LYS A 140 11.95 1.83 -6.07
N LEU A 141 11.42 0.64 -6.35
CA LEU A 141 11.94 -0.61 -5.80
C LEU A 141 13.43 -0.82 -6.14
N ALA A 142 13.84 -0.46 -7.37
CA ALA A 142 15.25 -0.49 -7.78
C ALA A 142 16.18 0.40 -6.93
N ARG A 143 15.63 1.39 -6.21
CA ARG A 143 16.36 2.29 -5.29
C ARG A 143 16.25 1.84 -3.83
N GLY A 144 15.66 0.67 -3.55
CA GLY A 144 15.41 0.17 -2.20
C GLY A 144 14.25 0.87 -1.48
N ASP A 145 13.45 1.69 -2.19
CA ASP A 145 12.29 2.36 -1.62
C ASP A 145 11.20 1.35 -1.22
N TRP A 146 10.21 1.89 -0.52
CA TRP A 146 9.04 1.15 -0.08
C TRP A 146 7.83 1.44 -0.98
N VAL A 147 7.16 0.40 -1.48
CA VAL A 147 5.88 0.49 -2.22
C VAL A 147 4.77 -0.25 -1.45
N HIS A 148 3.59 0.36 -1.39
CA HIS A 148 2.38 -0.25 -0.85
C HIS A 148 1.37 -0.54 -1.96
N VAL A 149 0.71 -1.69 -1.86
CA VAL A 149 -0.23 -2.18 -2.86
C VAL A 149 -1.48 -2.75 -2.19
N PHE A 150 -2.64 -2.31 -2.69
CA PHE A 150 -3.92 -2.96 -2.47
C PHE A 150 -4.26 -3.82 -3.71
N PRO A 151 -3.92 -5.11 -3.72
CA PRO A 151 -3.98 -5.93 -4.93
C PRO A 151 -5.42 -6.23 -5.37
N GLU A 152 -6.43 -5.94 -4.55
CA GLU A 152 -7.85 -5.98 -4.92
C GLU A 152 -8.18 -4.96 -6.04
N GLY A 153 -7.43 -3.86 -6.14
CA GLY A 153 -7.55 -2.84 -7.19
C GLY A 153 -8.74 -1.88 -7.04
N LYS A 154 -9.62 -2.11 -6.06
CA LYS A 154 -10.72 -1.23 -5.63
C LYS A 154 -10.98 -1.46 -4.14
N VAL A 155 -11.73 -0.56 -3.51
CA VAL A 155 -12.29 -0.82 -2.19
C VAL A 155 -13.30 -1.96 -2.30
N ASN A 156 -13.08 -3.01 -1.50
CA ASN A 156 -13.90 -4.19 -1.37
C ASN A 156 -14.98 -3.99 -0.30
N MET A 157 -16.04 -3.27 -0.67
CA MET A 157 -17.16 -2.97 0.25
C MET A 157 -17.92 -4.21 0.72
N GLN A 158 -17.99 -5.24 -0.12
CA GLN A 158 -18.72 -6.48 0.17
C GLN A 158 -17.86 -7.52 0.92
N LYS A 159 -16.57 -7.23 1.13
CA LYS A 159 -15.59 -8.14 1.78
C LYS A 159 -15.53 -9.50 1.09
N GLU A 160 -15.80 -9.51 -0.22
CA GLU A 160 -15.83 -10.71 -1.05
C GLU A 160 -14.40 -11.23 -1.29
N ASN A 161 -14.26 -12.52 -1.59
CA ASN A 161 -12.96 -13.07 -1.97
C ASN A 161 -12.63 -12.67 -3.41
N MET A 162 -12.05 -11.48 -3.58
CA MET A 162 -11.66 -10.94 -4.86
C MET A 162 -10.36 -11.55 -5.40
N ARG A 163 -10.31 -11.80 -6.70
CA ARG A 163 -9.04 -12.10 -7.39
C ARG A 163 -8.11 -10.88 -7.35
N TYR A 164 -6.86 -11.12 -6.95
CA TYR A 164 -5.82 -10.10 -6.96
C TYR A 164 -5.37 -9.73 -8.37
N LYS A 165 -5.13 -8.44 -8.58
CA LYS A 165 -4.61 -7.89 -9.82
C LYS A 165 -3.11 -8.18 -9.93
N TRP A 166 -2.66 -8.58 -11.11
CA TRP A 166 -1.29 -9.03 -11.38
C TRP A 166 -0.20 -7.95 -11.26
N GLY A 167 -0.56 -6.70 -10.97
CA GLY A 167 0.40 -5.62 -10.74
C GLY A 167 1.38 -5.95 -9.61
N ILE A 168 0.93 -6.62 -8.53
CA ILE A 168 1.81 -7.06 -7.44
C ILE A 168 2.82 -8.10 -7.91
N GLY A 169 2.38 -9.08 -8.71
CA GLY A 169 3.27 -10.08 -9.30
C GLY A 169 4.32 -9.44 -10.21
N ARG A 170 3.92 -8.43 -11.00
CA ARG A 170 4.85 -7.66 -11.84
C ARG A 170 5.89 -6.91 -11.02
N LEU A 171 5.44 -6.17 -9.99
CA LEU A 171 6.34 -5.39 -9.12
C LEU A 171 7.40 -6.25 -8.45
N ILE A 172 7.03 -7.46 -8.03
CA ILE A 172 7.96 -8.41 -7.41
C ILE A 172 8.89 -9.02 -8.46
N PHE A 173 8.34 -9.51 -9.57
CA PHE A 173 9.10 -10.25 -10.58
C PHE A 173 10.14 -9.38 -11.29
N GLU A 174 9.76 -8.16 -11.66
CA GLU A 174 10.62 -7.20 -12.36
C GLU A 174 11.46 -6.34 -11.39
N SER A 175 11.35 -6.55 -10.08
CA SER A 175 12.24 -5.89 -9.13
C SER A 175 13.68 -6.41 -9.34
N PRO A 176 14.68 -5.51 -9.46
CA PRO A 176 16.05 -5.94 -9.69
C PRO A 176 16.64 -6.67 -8.47
N VAL A 177 16.14 -6.36 -7.28
CA VAL A 177 16.48 -7.02 -6.01
C VAL A 177 15.19 -7.63 -5.47
N VAL A 178 15.24 -8.88 -5.00
CA VAL A 178 14.08 -9.54 -4.38
C VAL A 178 13.58 -8.68 -3.21
N PRO A 179 12.33 -8.16 -3.28
CA PRO A 179 11.81 -7.30 -2.25
C PRO A 179 11.48 -8.11 -0.99
N LEU A 180 11.65 -7.49 0.17
CA LEU A 180 10.98 -7.95 1.39
C LEU A 180 9.49 -7.69 1.23
N VAL A 181 8.63 -8.71 1.32
CA VAL A 181 7.18 -8.57 1.18
C VAL A 181 6.50 -8.78 2.52
N ILE A 182 5.81 -7.76 3.03
CA ILE A 182 5.07 -7.83 4.31
C ILE A 182 3.56 -7.78 4.03
N PRO A 183 2.83 -8.86 4.32
CA PRO A 183 1.37 -8.85 4.27
C PRO A 183 0.79 -8.14 5.49
N ILE A 184 -0.25 -7.36 5.27
CA ILE A 184 -0.95 -6.59 6.30
C ILE A 184 -2.43 -6.89 6.13
N LEU A 185 -3.11 -7.24 7.21
CA LEU A 185 -4.56 -7.33 7.19
C LEU A 185 -5.15 -6.40 8.23
N HIS A 186 -6.25 -5.75 7.86
CA HIS A 186 -7.01 -4.93 8.79
C HIS A 186 -8.51 -5.23 8.74
N LEU A 187 -9.15 -5.05 9.89
CA LEU A 187 -10.59 -5.15 10.08
C LEU A 187 -11.07 -3.93 10.87
N GLY A 188 -12.19 -3.33 10.43
CA GLY A 188 -12.83 -2.20 11.11
C GLY A 188 -12.55 -0.82 10.52
N MET A 189 -11.69 -0.67 9.50
CA MET A 189 -11.48 0.63 8.83
C MET A 189 -12.73 1.17 8.16
N ASP A 190 -13.51 0.29 7.56
CA ASP A 190 -14.81 0.59 6.96
C ASP A 190 -15.81 1.13 7.98
N GLN A 191 -15.64 0.81 9.28
CA GLN A 191 -16.47 1.39 10.33
C GLN A 191 -16.03 2.79 10.73
N ILE A 192 -14.74 3.12 10.59
CA ILE A 192 -14.19 4.46 10.83
C ILE A 192 -14.60 5.40 9.71
N LEU A 193 -14.37 5.02 8.46
CA LEU A 193 -14.87 5.77 7.30
C LEU A 193 -15.70 4.83 6.42
N PRO A 194 -17.04 4.83 6.61
CA PRO A 194 -17.95 4.13 5.72
C PRO A 194 -17.80 4.63 4.28
N ASN A 195 -17.83 3.72 3.32
CA ASN A 195 -17.73 4.05 1.88
C ASN A 195 -19.10 4.46 1.31
N GLU A 196 -19.86 5.23 2.07
CA GLU A 196 -21.18 5.75 1.71
C GLU A 196 -21.27 7.23 2.08
N GLN A 197 -22.08 7.97 1.32
CA GLN A 197 -22.28 9.38 1.59
C GLN A 197 -23.26 9.58 2.77
N PRO A 198 -23.03 10.58 3.64
CA PRO A 198 -21.87 11.48 3.66
C PRO A 198 -20.61 10.81 4.24
N TYR A 199 -19.46 11.00 3.58
CA TYR A 199 -18.17 10.45 4.00
C TYR A 199 -17.68 11.13 5.28
N MET A 200 -18.04 10.58 6.45
CA MET A 200 -17.72 11.14 7.75
C MET A 200 -16.98 10.13 8.62
N ILE A 201 -15.88 10.60 9.22
CA ILE A 201 -15.13 9.84 10.22
C ILE A 201 -16.03 9.56 11.43
N LYS A 202 -16.14 8.29 11.80
CA LYS A 202 -16.80 7.80 12.99
C LYS A 202 -15.77 7.55 14.09
N THR A 203 -16.24 7.64 15.33
CA THR A 203 -15.44 7.43 16.54
C THR A 203 -15.95 6.23 17.32
N LYS A 204 -15.19 5.78 18.32
CA LYS A 204 -15.49 4.64 19.21
C LYS A 204 -15.65 3.30 18.48
N LYS A 205 -15.00 3.14 17.33
CA LYS A 205 -14.94 1.89 16.56
C LYS A 205 -13.75 1.05 17.01
N LYS A 206 -13.86 -0.26 16.77
CA LYS A 206 -12.80 -1.23 17.03
C LYS A 206 -12.09 -1.54 15.73
N VAL A 207 -10.77 -1.58 15.79
CA VAL A 207 -9.91 -1.89 14.67
C VAL A 207 -8.94 -2.97 15.08
N THR A 208 -8.77 -3.96 14.21
CA THR A 208 -7.65 -4.90 14.29
C THR A 208 -6.69 -4.64 13.14
N MET A 209 -5.41 -4.50 13.45
CA MET A 209 -4.31 -4.42 12.49
C MET A 209 -3.38 -5.59 12.73
N TYR A 210 -3.11 -6.39 11.71
CA TYR A 210 -2.19 -7.52 11.79
C TYR A 210 -1.08 -7.35 10.75
N TYR A 211 0.17 -7.23 11.21
CA TYR A 211 1.35 -7.35 10.36
C TYR A 211 1.79 -8.82 10.27
N GLY A 212 1.62 -9.47 9.13
CA GLY A 212 2.00 -10.87 8.95
C GLY A 212 3.52 -11.03 8.80
N GLU A 213 3.98 -12.26 8.92
CA GLU A 213 5.38 -12.61 8.69
C GLU A 213 5.80 -12.28 7.24
N PRO A 214 7.05 -11.86 7.02
CA PRO A 214 7.53 -11.62 5.66
C PRO A 214 7.41 -12.87 4.78
N ILE A 215 6.88 -12.68 3.57
CA ILE A 215 6.72 -13.76 2.60
C ILE A 215 8.05 -13.97 1.89
N ASP A 216 8.64 -15.15 2.06
CA ASP A 216 9.86 -15.54 1.33
C ASP A 216 9.50 -16.02 -0.08
N LEU A 217 10.00 -15.29 -1.08
CA LEU A 217 9.77 -15.56 -2.50
C LEU A 217 11.07 -15.97 -3.21
N SER A 218 12.17 -16.14 -2.47
CA SER A 218 13.51 -16.29 -3.05
C SER A 218 13.60 -17.52 -3.95
N GLU A 219 13.19 -18.69 -3.44
CA GLU A 219 13.19 -19.95 -4.19
C GLU A 219 12.21 -19.90 -5.39
N MET A 220 11.01 -19.36 -5.16
CA MET A 220 10.00 -19.23 -6.21
C MET A 220 10.51 -18.38 -7.38
N LEU A 221 11.11 -17.24 -7.08
CA LEU A 221 11.65 -16.32 -8.10
C LEU A 221 12.87 -16.92 -8.80
N GLU A 222 13.72 -17.64 -8.08
CA GLU A 222 14.86 -18.34 -8.68
C GLU A 222 14.39 -19.41 -9.68
N ASN A 223 13.39 -20.21 -9.30
CA ASN A 223 12.81 -21.23 -10.16
C ASN A 223 12.13 -20.63 -11.40
N LEU A 224 11.33 -19.58 -11.24
CA LEU A 224 10.68 -18.88 -12.36
C LEU A 224 11.68 -18.26 -13.34
N LYS A 225 12.81 -17.74 -12.83
CA LYS A 225 13.89 -17.20 -13.67
C LYS A 225 14.66 -18.31 -14.39
N LYS A 226 14.91 -19.44 -13.73
CA LYS A 226 15.61 -20.60 -14.33
C LYS A 226 14.78 -21.31 -15.39
N SER A 227 13.46 -21.40 -15.20
CA SER A 227 12.57 -22.12 -16.12
C SER A 227 12.25 -21.36 -17.40
N ASN A 228 12.74 -20.12 -17.57
CA ASN A 228 12.32 -19.20 -18.64
C ASN A 228 10.78 -19.12 -18.75
N ALA A 229 10.08 -19.16 -17.61
CA ALA A 229 8.63 -19.02 -17.57
C ALA A 229 8.23 -17.73 -18.30
N ASN A 230 7.13 -17.78 -19.05
CA ASN A 230 6.61 -16.56 -19.68
C ASN A 230 6.24 -15.56 -18.56
N GLU A 231 6.44 -14.26 -18.81
CA GLU A 231 6.18 -13.20 -17.83
C GLU A 231 4.77 -13.29 -17.23
N GLU A 232 3.78 -13.68 -18.03
CA GLU A 232 2.41 -13.85 -17.57
C GLU A 232 2.27 -14.97 -16.54
N GLU A 233 2.90 -16.11 -16.78
CA GLU A 233 2.88 -17.27 -15.88
C GLU A 233 3.57 -16.93 -14.57
N ALA A 234 4.75 -16.28 -14.63
CA ALA A 234 5.47 -15.82 -13.46
C ALA A 234 4.64 -14.83 -12.62
N ARG A 235 4.07 -13.80 -13.27
CA ARG A 235 3.22 -12.81 -12.59
C ARG A 235 2.01 -13.46 -11.93
N LYS A 236 1.34 -14.37 -12.64
CA LYS A 236 0.19 -15.09 -12.11
C LYS A 236 0.59 -15.92 -10.90
N ALA A 237 1.62 -16.76 -11.03
CA ALA A 237 2.09 -17.63 -9.94
C ALA A 237 2.42 -16.82 -8.69
N ILE A 238 3.19 -15.74 -8.81
CA ILE A 238 3.56 -14.87 -7.69
C ILE A 238 2.30 -14.23 -7.08
N THR A 239 1.40 -13.71 -7.90
CA THR A 239 0.16 -13.07 -7.40
C THR A 239 -0.72 -14.07 -6.65
N ASP A 240 -0.86 -15.29 -7.17
CA ASP A 240 -1.65 -16.36 -6.55
C ASP A 240 -1.02 -16.77 -5.20
N HIS A 241 0.31 -16.87 -5.14
CA HIS A 241 1.02 -17.15 -3.88
C HIS A 241 0.78 -16.05 -2.82
N ILE A 242 0.93 -14.77 -3.20
CA ILE A 242 0.61 -13.65 -2.31
C ILE A 242 -0.85 -13.70 -1.84
N GLN A 243 -1.78 -14.02 -2.75
CA GLN A 243 -3.19 -14.11 -2.41
C GLN A 243 -3.46 -15.23 -1.39
N ASN A 244 -2.80 -16.38 -1.52
CA ASN A 244 -2.91 -17.48 -0.56
C ASN A 244 -2.38 -17.10 0.83
N GLU A 245 -1.23 -16.42 0.91
CA GLU A 245 -0.70 -15.94 2.20
C GLU A 245 -1.62 -14.90 2.84
N MET A 246 -2.19 -14.00 2.04
CA MET A 246 -3.18 -13.04 2.51
C MET A 246 -4.47 -13.71 3.02
N PHE A 247 -4.91 -14.81 2.42
CA PHE A 247 -6.05 -15.58 2.93
C PHE A 247 -5.76 -16.26 4.28
N ARG A 248 -4.56 -16.81 4.46
CA ARG A 248 -4.14 -17.35 5.78
C ARG A 248 -4.12 -16.27 6.85
N LEU A 249 -3.58 -15.10 6.51
CA LEU A 249 -3.56 -13.94 7.39
C LEU A 249 -4.98 -13.45 7.71
N LYS A 250 -5.90 -13.50 6.73
CA LYS A 250 -7.32 -13.16 6.90
C LYS A 250 -7.98 -13.98 7.99
N THR A 251 -7.92 -15.31 7.89
CA THR A 251 -8.54 -16.22 8.87
C THR A 251 -8.05 -15.92 10.29
N THR A 252 -6.74 -15.82 10.48
CA THR A 252 -6.15 -15.54 11.80
C THR A 252 -6.60 -14.18 12.37
N THR A 253 -6.69 -13.16 11.51
CA THR A 253 -7.07 -11.81 11.96
C THR A 253 -8.56 -11.70 12.28
N GLU A 254 -9.42 -12.43 11.56
CA GLU A 254 -10.86 -12.51 11.85
C GLU A 254 -11.12 -13.13 13.23
N GLU A 255 -10.41 -14.21 13.58
CA GLU A 255 -10.46 -14.83 14.91
C GLU A 255 -10.04 -13.84 16.01
N LEU A 256 -8.93 -13.11 15.81
CA LEU A 256 -8.46 -12.11 16.76
C LEU A 256 -9.41 -10.91 16.88
N HIS A 257 -10.08 -10.51 15.80
CA HIS A 257 -11.03 -9.42 15.81
C HIS A 257 -12.33 -9.79 16.53
N ALA A 258 -12.79 -11.03 16.40
CA ALA A 258 -13.98 -11.52 17.08
C ALA A 258 -13.84 -11.55 18.62
N GLN A 259 -12.62 -11.54 19.14
CA GLN A 259 -12.31 -11.54 20.57
C GLN A 259 -12.32 -10.14 21.23
N LEU A 260 -12.46 -9.05 20.44
CA LEU A 260 -12.38 -7.66 20.92
C LEU A 260 -13.71 -7.07 21.39
#